data_AF-A0A7X7SBW7-F1
#
_entry.id   AF-A0A7X7SBW7-F1
#
_cell.length_a   1.000
_cell.length_b   1.000
_cell.length_c   1.000
_cell.angle_alpha   90.00
_cell.angle_beta   90.00
_cell.angle_gamma   90.00
#
_symmetry.space_group_name_H-M   'P 1'
#
loop_
_entity.id
_entity.type
_entity.pdbx_description
1 polymer ?
#
loop_
_entity_poly.entity_id
_entity_poly.type
_entity_poly.pdbx_seq_one_letter_code
_entity_poly.pdbx_strand_id
1 'polypeptide(L)'
;MAHSGGTMASIPDILAQRGPLTGAELAAAGHWTDILALWRACREPGLRMRTTGRRYMRLDHAIDGYARLSPSIRREFLTYTLVGLDPQRDAIESRAAALEREAVRISREKLDLARESVCMALAALPDETRMLRDTTFMIAGDITYQMAHRVPRPEKSSGQMVRGSDLDIIIVASDSLPDDACAALDDAIYRQKHYLLTHPDHQEEIDYVLKPMARVRRQLAFDSFEHMVACKILCECRLLYGSPFLFDDVMALVEASGVRRKLDDMQAAAETFRREAEQTLLDPAATAACGNSPLDLFFTREEGDEIY
;
A
#
# COMPACT_ATOMS: atom_id res chain seq x y z
N MET A 1 -41.60 -23.49 15.96
CA MET A 1 -40.59 -23.79 14.92
C MET A 1 -39.23 -23.55 15.54
N ALA A 2 -38.51 -24.64 15.85
CA ALA A 2 -37.20 -24.57 16.46
C ALA A 2 -36.21 -23.96 15.46
N HIS A 3 -35.59 -22.84 15.82
CA HIS A 3 -34.38 -22.38 15.14
C HIS A 3 -33.27 -23.34 15.51
N SER A 4 -32.88 -24.17 14.56
CA SER A 4 -31.63 -24.92 14.58
C SER A 4 -30.48 -23.93 14.65
N GLY A 5 -29.94 -23.71 15.86
CA GLY A 5 -28.64 -23.09 16.05
C GLY A 5 -27.60 -24.00 15.44
N GLY A 6 -27.24 -23.75 14.18
CA GLY A 6 -26.09 -24.38 13.56
C GLY A 6 -24.86 -23.98 14.36
N THR A 7 -24.21 -24.96 14.98
CA THR A 7 -22.93 -24.79 15.65
C THR A 7 -21.96 -24.15 14.65
N MET A 8 -21.44 -22.95 14.94
CA MET A 8 -20.35 -22.37 14.14
C MET A 8 -19.22 -23.39 14.08
N ALA A 9 -18.81 -23.77 12.87
CA ALA A 9 -17.70 -24.69 12.68
C ALA A 9 -16.44 -24.09 13.33
N SER A 10 -15.71 -24.90 14.08
CA SER A 10 -14.48 -24.42 14.74
C SER A 10 -13.42 -24.10 13.69
N ILE A 11 -12.48 -23.19 14.01
CA ILE A 11 -11.37 -22.86 13.11
C ILE A 11 -10.62 -24.12 12.66
N PRO A 12 -10.26 -25.07 13.54
CA PRO A 12 -9.62 -26.31 13.13
C PRO A 12 -10.43 -27.16 12.15
N ASP A 13 -11.75 -27.26 12.32
CA ASP A 13 -12.62 -28.04 11.43
C ASP A 13 -12.65 -27.45 10.01
N ILE A 14 -12.75 -26.13 9.91
CA ILE A 14 -12.72 -25.42 8.63
C ILE A 14 -11.38 -25.64 7.93
N LEU A 15 -10.27 -25.49 8.65
CA LEU A 15 -8.92 -25.65 8.10
C LEU A 15 -8.62 -27.11 7.74
N ALA A 16 -9.11 -28.07 8.51
CA ALA A 16 -8.99 -29.50 8.18
C ALA A 16 -9.72 -29.84 6.87
N GLN A 17 -10.88 -29.24 6.63
CA GLN A 17 -11.67 -29.47 5.42
C GLN A 17 -11.14 -28.70 4.20
N ARG A 18 -10.72 -27.45 4.38
CA ARG A 18 -10.44 -26.52 3.27
C ARG A 18 -8.95 -26.26 3.03
N GLY A 19 -8.09 -26.73 3.93
CA GLY A 19 -6.67 -26.37 3.94
C GLY A 19 -6.43 -24.97 4.52
N PRO A 20 -5.20 -24.45 4.38
CA PRO A 20 -4.86 -23.11 4.86
C PRO A 20 -5.69 -22.03 4.20
N LEU A 21 -6.18 -21.06 4.98
CA LEU A 21 -7.04 -19.94 4.55
C LEU A 21 -6.41 -18.58 4.90
N THR A 22 -6.63 -17.53 4.11
CA THR A 22 -6.32 -16.16 4.58
C THR A 22 -7.26 -15.76 5.70
N GLY A 23 -6.94 -14.74 6.48
CA GLY A 23 -7.84 -14.24 7.51
C GLY A 23 -9.23 -13.86 6.96
N ALA A 24 -9.30 -13.27 5.76
CA ALA A 24 -10.57 -12.93 5.10
C ALA A 24 -11.36 -14.17 4.67
N GLU A 25 -10.70 -15.17 4.10
CA GLU A 25 -11.35 -16.41 3.70
C GLU A 25 -11.83 -17.22 4.90
N LEU A 26 -11.06 -17.24 5.99
CA LEU A 26 -11.45 -17.87 7.23
C LEU A 26 -12.67 -17.16 7.84
N ALA A 27 -12.63 -15.82 7.90
CA ALA A 27 -13.75 -15.00 8.37
C ALA A 27 -15.02 -15.29 7.57
N ALA A 28 -14.92 -15.35 6.24
CA ALA A 28 -16.03 -15.69 5.36
C ALA A 28 -16.52 -17.13 5.57
N ALA A 29 -15.61 -18.10 5.71
CA ALA A 29 -15.94 -19.52 5.80
C ALA A 29 -16.70 -19.91 7.08
N GLY A 30 -16.45 -19.23 8.20
CA GLY A 30 -17.21 -19.44 9.45
C GLY A 30 -18.02 -18.24 9.89
N HIS A 31 -18.29 -17.29 9.00
CA HIS A 31 -19.16 -16.14 9.24
C HIS A 31 -18.77 -15.28 10.46
N TRP A 32 -17.47 -15.10 10.70
CA TRP A 32 -16.98 -14.23 11.77
C TRP A 32 -17.10 -12.76 11.40
N THR A 33 -17.77 -12.00 12.26
CA THR A 33 -17.89 -10.54 12.15
C THR A 33 -16.88 -9.80 13.03
N ASP A 34 -16.53 -10.37 14.19
CA ASP A 34 -15.48 -9.85 15.07
C ASP A 34 -14.10 -10.35 14.62
N ILE A 35 -13.42 -9.52 13.81
CA ILE A 35 -12.11 -9.84 13.26
C ILE A 35 -11.01 -9.82 14.33
N LEU A 36 -11.15 -9.01 15.38
CA LEU A 36 -10.17 -8.99 16.46
C LEU A 36 -10.24 -10.28 17.28
N ALA A 37 -11.45 -10.76 17.59
CA ALA A 37 -11.64 -12.06 18.23
C ALA A 37 -11.13 -13.21 17.36
N LEU A 38 -11.41 -13.19 16.04
CA LEU A 38 -10.89 -14.19 15.12
C LEU A 38 -9.35 -14.18 15.06
N TRP A 39 -8.75 -13.00 14.96
CA TRP A 39 -7.28 -12.85 14.95
C TRP A 39 -6.65 -13.41 16.23
N ARG A 40 -7.24 -13.15 17.40
CA ARG A 40 -6.81 -13.74 18.68
C ARG A 40 -6.90 -15.27 18.66
N ALA A 41 -8.06 -15.80 18.24
CA ALA A 41 -8.30 -17.24 18.18
C ALA A 41 -7.33 -17.98 17.24
N CYS A 42 -6.83 -17.30 16.19
CA CYS A 42 -5.84 -17.86 15.26
C CYS A 42 -4.43 -18.00 15.87
N ARG A 43 -4.19 -17.47 17.08
CA ARG A 43 -2.92 -17.60 17.81
C ARG A 43 -2.92 -18.72 18.86
N GLU A 44 -4.02 -19.46 18.97
CA GLU A 44 -4.11 -20.62 19.86
C GLU A 44 -3.15 -21.74 19.43
N PRO A 45 -2.65 -22.57 20.37
CA PRO A 45 -1.80 -23.71 20.05
C PRO A 45 -2.42 -24.66 19.02
N GLY A 46 -1.59 -25.20 18.12
CA GLY A 46 -2.02 -26.11 17.03
C GLY A 46 -2.38 -25.39 15.72
N LEU A 47 -2.49 -24.06 15.75
CA LEU A 47 -2.60 -23.21 14.57
C LEU A 47 -1.25 -22.58 14.22
N ARG A 48 -1.06 -22.35 12.92
CA ARG A 48 0.12 -21.71 12.35
C ARG A 48 -0.33 -20.54 11.49
N MET A 49 0.23 -19.37 11.79
CA MET A 49 0.11 -18.18 10.97
C MET A 49 1.37 -17.98 10.13
N ARG A 50 1.18 -17.62 8.87
CA ARG A 50 2.25 -17.24 7.94
C ARG A 50 1.85 -15.97 7.21
N THR A 51 2.53 -14.87 7.53
CA THR A 51 2.35 -13.58 6.86
C THR A 51 3.17 -13.53 5.57
N THR A 52 2.56 -13.13 4.46
CA THR A 52 3.15 -12.91 3.13
C THR A 52 3.39 -11.43 2.90
N GLY A 53 4.22 -11.10 1.91
CA GLY A 53 4.59 -9.71 1.62
C GLY A 53 5.48 -9.12 2.71
N ARG A 54 5.44 -7.79 2.84
CA ARG A 54 6.28 -7.05 3.80
C ARG A 54 5.52 -5.94 4.50
N ARG A 55 5.99 -5.59 5.69
CA ARG A 55 5.57 -4.37 6.37
C ARG A 55 6.41 -3.21 5.86
N TYR A 56 5.79 -2.05 5.72
CA TYR A 56 6.47 -0.80 5.38
C TYR A 56 5.86 0.35 6.18
N MET A 57 6.65 1.38 6.47
CA MET A 57 6.15 2.53 7.22
C MET A 57 5.10 3.30 6.40
N ARG A 58 4.08 3.84 7.05
CA ARG A 58 3.18 4.89 6.54
C ARG A 58 3.21 6.06 7.51
N LEU A 59 3.08 7.27 6.96
CA LEU A 59 2.99 8.48 7.75
C LEU A 59 1.51 8.78 8.02
N ASP A 60 1.18 9.05 9.28
CA ASP A 60 -0.19 9.26 9.73
C ASP A 60 -0.23 10.38 10.78
N HIS A 61 -0.94 11.46 10.47
CA HIS A 61 -1.07 12.62 11.37
C HIS A 61 -1.79 12.30 12.69
N ALA A 62 -2.55 11.20 12.73
CA ALA A 62 -3.33 10.80 13.90
C ALA A 62 -2.53 9.97 14.90
N ILE A 63 -1.30 9.56 14.54
CA ILE A 63 -0.44 8.70 15.37
C ILE A 63 0.71 9.52 15.94
N ASP A 64 1.00 9.30 17.22
CA ASP A 64 2.14 9.94 17.88
C ASP A 64 3.45 9.53 17.20
N GLY A 65 4.34 10.50 16.97
CA GLY A 65 5.54 10.30 16.15
C GLY A 65 5.28 10.15 14.65
N TYR A 66 4.03 10.34 14.19
CA TYR A 66 3.60 10.35 12.79
C TYR A 66 3.82 9.07 11.98
N ALA A 67 4.26 7.96 12.57
CA ALA A 67 4.63 6.75 11.85
C ALA A 67 3.92 5.51 12.37
N ARG A 68 3.39 4.71 11.45
CA ARG A 68 2.88 3.36 11.71
C ARG A 68 3.37 2.38 10.66
N LEU A 69 3.26 1.09 10.93
CA LEU A 69 3.44 0.08 9.89
C LEU A 69 2.14 -0.18 9.14
N SER A 70 2.26 -0.26 7.82
CA SER A 70 1.27 -0.80 6.91
C SER A 70 1.74 -2.17 6.40
N PRO A 71 0.82 -3.10 6.07
CA PRO A 71 -0.63 -3.04 6.31
C PRO A 71 -0.98 -2.86 7.79
N SER A 72 -2.15 -2.31 8.14
CA SER A 72 -2.65 -2.35 9.53
C SER A 72 -2.66 -3.79 10.08
N ILE A 73 -2.76 -3.98 11.40
CA ILE A 73 -2.77 -5.35 11.98
C ILE A 73 -3.93 -6.17 11.41
N ARG A 74 -5.11 -5.54 11.26
CA ARG A 74 -6.28 -6.16 10.66
C ARG A 74 -6.08 -6.48 9.18
N ARG A 75 -5.60 -5.52 8.37
CA ARG A 75 -5.39 -5.75 6.93
C ARG A 75 -4.35 -6.84 6.68
N GLU A 76 -3.27 -6.83 7.45
CA GLU A 76 -2.25 -7.88 7.40
C GLU A 76 -2.86 -9.24 7.69
N PHE A 77 -3.70 -9.34 8.73
CA PHE A 77 -4.38 -10.59 9.04
C PHE A 77 -5.30 -11.05 7.92
N LEU A 78 -6.18 -10.16 7.44
CA LEU A 78 -7.20 -10.50 6.46
C LEU A 78 -6.63 -10.84 5.09
N THR A 79 -5.65 -10.08 4.63
CA THR A 79 -5.17 -10.12 3.24
C THR A 79 -3.87 -10.90 3.12
N TYR A 80 -2.95 -10.69 4.05
CA TYR A 80 -1.57 -11.13 3.91
C TYR A 80 -1.21 -12.30 4.83
N THR A 81 -2.10 -12.74 5.72
CA THR A 81 -1.80 -13.82 6.66
C THR A 81 -2.61 -15.07 6.34
N LEU A 82 -1.90 -16.16 6.07
CA LEU A 82 -2.45 -17.51 6.01
C LEU A 82 -2.50 -18.12 7.40
N VAL A 83 -3.63 -18.78 7.70
CA VAL A 83 -3.85 -19.59 8.89
C VAL A 83 -4.03 -21.03 8.44
N GLY A 84 -3.32 -21.95 9.07
CA GLY A 84 -3.46 -23.39 8.84
C GLY A 84 -3.19 -24.18 10.12
N LEU A 85 -3.42 -25.48 10.07
CA LEU A 85 -3.03 -26.39 11.15
C LEU A 85 -1.53 -26.67 11.09
N ASP A 86 -0.90 -27.01 12.21
CA ASP A 86 0.52 -27.38 12.23
C ASP A 86 0.92 -28.48 11.22
N PRO A 87 0.13 -29.56 11.02
CA PRO A 87 0.42 -30.57 9.98
C PRO A 87 0.34 -30.05 8.54
N GLN A 88 -0.24 -28.86 8.31
CA GLN A 88 -0.43 -28.27 6.98
C GLN A 88 0.73 -27.34 6.57
N ARG A 89 1.88 -27.37 7.27
CA ARG A 89 3.03 -26.48 7.01
C ARG A 89 3.39 -26.35 5.52
N ASP A 90 3.52 -27.46 4.80
CA ASP A 90 3.93 -27.43 3.39
C ASP A 90 2.85 -26.82 2.48
N ALA A 91 1.57 -27.05 2.82
CA ALA A 91 0.45 -26.43 2.13
C ALA A 91 0.39 -24.91 2.40
N ILE A 92 0.72 -24.49 3.63
CA ILE A 92 0.83 -23.06 4.00
C ILE A 92 1.90 -22.39 3.15
N GLU A 93 3.12 -22.94 3.09
CA GLU A 93 4.21 -22.34 2.31
C GLU A 93 3.93 -22.37 0.80
N SER A 94 3.35 -23.45 0.27
CA SER A 94 2.97 -23.53 -1.15
C SER A 94 1.96 -22.45 -1.52
N ARG A 95 0.98 -22.21 -0.64
CA ARG A 95 -0.04 -21.18 -0.82
C ARG A 95 0.51 -19.77 -0.63
N ALA A 96 1.39 -19.56 0.36
CA ALA A 96 2.10 -18.31 0.55
C ALA A 96 2.87 -17.91 -0.71
N ALA A 97 3.65 -18.84 -1.26
CA ALA A 97 4.41 -18.62 -2.48
C ALA A 97 3.51 -18.34 -3.70
N ALA A 98 2.30 -18.91 -3.76
CA ALA A 98 1.34 -18.61 -4.81
C ALA A 98 0.80 -17.18 -4.71
N LEU A 99 0.44 -16.73 -3.51
CA LEU A 99 0.00 -15.34 -3.26
C LEU A 99 1.10 -14.33 -3.58
N GLU A 100 2.34 -14.60 -3.17
CA GLU A 100 3.49 -13.74 -3.44
C GLU A 100 3.80 -13.65 -4.94
N ARG A 101 3.75 -14.78 -5.68
CA ARG A 101 3.89 -14.76 -7.15
C ARG A 101 2.80 -13.95 -7.84
N GLU A 102 1.57 -14.05 -7.35
CA GLU A 102 0.44 -13.31 -7.90
C GLU A 102 0.58 -11.81 -7.65
N ALA A 103 0.95 -11.39 -6.44
CA ALA A 103 1.21 -9.99 -6.12
C ALA A 103 2.35 -9.41 -7.00
N VAL A 104 3.43 -10.16 -7.19
CA VAL A 104 4.53 -9.78 -8.10
C VAL A 104 4.01 -9.62 -9.55
N ARG A 105 3.16 -10.52 -10.02
CA ARG A 105 2.56 -10.45 -11.36
C ARG A 105 1.69 -9.20 -11.52
N ILE A 106 0.80 -8.95 -10.57
CA ILE A 106 -0.08 -7.77 -10.57
C ILE A 106 0.75 -6.48 -10.52
N SER A 107 1.79 -6.41 -9.68
CA SER A 107 2.68 -5.25 -9.60
C SER A 107 3.41 -4.99 -10.92
N ARG A 108 3.81 -6.03 -11.67
CA ARG A 108 4.41 -5.87 -13.00
C ARG A 108 3.41 -5.33 -14.01
N GLU A 109 2.21 -5.90 -14.06
CA GLU A 109 1.14 -5.44 -14.97
C GLU A 109 0.77 -3.97 -14.70
N LYS A 110 0.66 -3.58 -13.43
CA LYS A 110 0.38 -2.19 -13.06
C LYS A 110 1.56 -1.26 -13.37
N LEU A 111 2.80 -1.72 -13.20
CA LEU A 111 3.99 -0.96 -13.60
C LEU A 111 4.02 -0.70 -15.11
N ASP A 112 3.73 -1.73 -15.90
CA ASP A 112 3.67 -1.64 -17.36
C ASP A 112 2.56 -0.68 -17.79
N LEU A 113 1.37 -0.80 -17.19
CA LEU A 113 0.25 0.12 -17.45
C LEU A 113 0.59 1.57 -17.08
N ALA A 114 1.24 1.81 -15.95
CA ALA A 114 1.67 3.14 -15.55
C ALA A 114 2.66 3.73 -16.58
N ARG A 115 3.61 2.90 -17.06
CA ARG A 115 4.57 3.30 -18.08
C ARG A 115 3.89 3.61 -19.41
N GLU A 116 3.00 2.74 -19.87
CA GLU A 116 2.21 2.94 -21.10
C GLU A 116 1.37 4.22 -21.03
N SER A 117 0.75 4.49 -19.88
CA SER A 117 -0.04 5.70 -19.66
C SER A 117 0.82 6.96 -19.76
N VAL A 118 2.02 6.96 -19.18
CA VAL A 118 2.97 8.07 -19.34
C VAL A 118 3.40 8.23 -20.80
N CYS A 119 3.73 7.15 -21.50
CA CYS A 119 4.08 7.20 -22.92
C CYS A 119 2.93 7.79 -23.76
N MET A 120 1.69 7.38 -23.51
CA MET A 120 0.51 7.90 -24.20
C MET A 120 0.25 9.38 -23.89
N ALA A 121 0.48 9.83 -22.66
CA ALA A 121 0.41 11.24 -22.31
C ALA A 121 1.46 12.05 -23.08
N LEU A 122 2.71 11.57 -23.14
CA LEU A 122 3.81 12.24 -23.81
C LEU A 122 3.64 12.31 -25.33
N ALA A 123 3.17 11.22 -25.96
CA ALA A 123 2.92 11.17 -27.39
C ALA A 123 1.84 12.16 -27.87
N ALA A 124 0.98 12.62 -26.95
CA ALA A 124 -0.03 13.65 -27.22
C ALA A 124 0.52 15.09 -27.19
N LEU A 125 1.80 15.27 -26.80
CA LEU A 125 2.43 16.59 -26.66
C LEU A 125 3.24 16.96 -27.92
N PRO A 126 3.33 18.27 -28.25
CA PRO A 126 4.02 18.73 -29.46
C PRO A 126 5.55 18.60 -29.42
N ASP A 127 6.16 18.55 -28.23
CA ASP A 127 7.63 18.43 -28.05
C ASP A 127 7.97 17.31 -27.05
N GLU A 128 7.69 16.06 -27.44
CA GLU A 128 7.99 14.86 -26.65
C GLU A 128 9.48 14.78 -26.26
N THR A 129 10.38 15.15 -27.18
CA THR A 129 11.83 15.06 -26.94
C THR A 129 12.27 15.98 -25.81
N ARG A 130 11.73 17.21 -25.74
CA ARG A 130 11.97 18.10 -24.60
C ARG A 130 11.42 17.50 -23.31
N MET A 131 10.21 16.94 -23.33
CA MET A 131 9.62 16.33 -22.13
C MET A 131 10.51 15.19 -21.60
N LEU A 132 10.99 14.31 -22.48
CA LEU A 132 11.87 13.21 -22.10
C LEU A 132 13.21 13.67 -21.50
N ARG A 133 13.70 14.85 -21.90
CA ARG A 133 14.94 15.43 -21.36
C ARG A 133 14.72 16.15 -20.04
N ASP A 134 13.65 16.95 -19.96
CA ASP A 134 13.44 17.94 -18.89
C ASP A 134 12.48 17.45 -17.80
N THR A 135 12.01 16.21 -17.87
CA THR A 135 11.17 15.60 -16.84
C THR A 135 11.60 14.17 -16.51
N THR A 136 11.35 13.74 -15.29
CA THR A 136 11.50 12.36 -14.86
C THR A 136 10.23 11.88 -14.18
N PHE A 137 9.80 10.68 -14.56
CA PHE A 137 8.60 10.03 -14.06
C PHE A 137 9.04 8.89 -13.16
N MET A 138 8.49 8.85 -11.96
CA MET A 138 8.80 7.84 -10.96
C MET A 138 7.50 7.18 -10.50
N ILE A 139 7.61 5.94 -10.03
CA ILE A 139 6.50 5.18 -9.45
C ILE A 139 6.78 4.90 -7.97
N ALA A 140 5.76 4.99 -7.11
CA ALA A 140 5.84 4.65 -5.70
C ALA A 140 4.72 3.66 -5.29
N GLY A 141 4.44 3.56 -3.99
CA GLY A 141 3.33 2.78 -3.46
C GLY A 141 3.55 1.26 -3.48
N ASP A 142 2.45 0.50 -3.43
CA ASP A 142 2.47 -0.97 -3.31
C ASP A 142 3.25 -1.66 -4.46
N ILE A 143 3.31 -1.02 -5.63
CA ILE A 143 4.05 -1.53 -6.80
C ILE A 143 5.55 -1.66 -6.49
N THR A 144 6.15 -0.71 -5.78
CA THR A 144 7.58 -0.77 -5.44
C THR A 144 7.89 -1.85 -4.41
N TYR A 145 6.90 -2.23 -3.62
CA TYR A 145 6.97 -3.32 -2.65
C TYR A 145 6.57 -4.70 -3.20
N GLN A 146 6.13 -4.78 -4.46
CA GLN A 146 5.55 -6.00 -5.05
C GLN A 146 4.32 -6.52 -4.30
N MET A 147 3.52 -5.60 -3.77
CA MET A 147 2.33 -5.88 -2.95
C MET A 147 1.03 -5.41 -3.60
N ALA A 148 1.05 -5.11 -4.90
CA ALA A 148 -0.15 -4.64 -5.56
C ALA A 148 -1.22 -5.74 -5.66
N HIS A 149 -2.48 -5.35 -5.52
CA HIS A 149 -3.63 -6.26 -5.61
C HIS A 149 -4.73 -5.72 -6.53
N ARG A 150 -5.71 -6.58 -6.83
CA ARG A 150 -6.88 -6.26 -7.67
C ARG A 150 -8.21 -6.30 -6.92
N VAL A 151 -8.18 -6.35 -5.58
CA VAL A 151 -9.39 -6.28 -4.75
C VAL A 151 -10.22 -5.06 -5.17
N PRO A 152 -11.44 -5.22 -5.71
CA PRO A 152 -12.22 -4.11 -6.23
C PRO A 152 -12.66 -3.17 -5.10
N ARG A 153 -12.51 -1.86 -5.32
CA ARG A 153 -12.87 -0.83 -4.34
C ARG A 153 -13.54 0.40 -4.94
N PRO A 154 -14.43 1.11 -4.23
CA PRO A 154 -14.95 2.38 -4.72
C PRO A 154 -13.86 3.47 -4.70
N GLU A 155 -13.79 4.28 -5.76
CA GLU A 155 -13.01 5.52 -5.78
C GLU A 155 -13.76 6.64 -5.07
N LYS A 156 -13.06 7.48 -4.29
CA LYS A 156 -13.64 8.42 -3.33
C LYS A 156 -14.51 9.49 -3.95
N SER A 157 -14.14 9.98 -5.13
CA SER A 157 -14.74 11.15 -5.77
C SER A 157 -15.89 10.78 -6.70
N SER A 158 -15.77 9.64 -7.38
CA SER A 158 -16.68 9.17 -8.42
C SER A 158 -17.58 8.03 -7.97
N GLY A 159 -17.20 7.30 -6.91
CA GLY A 159 -17.86 6.07 -6.46
C GLY A 159 -17.71 4.90 -7.43
N GLN A 160 -16.89 5.02 -8.48
CA GLN A 160 -16.65 3.96 -9.45
C GLN A 160 -15.78 2.86 -8.84
N MET A 161 -16.05 1.61 -9.21
CA MET A 161 -15.25 0.48 -8.76
C MET A 161 -13.92 0.44 -9.53
N VAL A 162 -12.80 0.54 -8.81
CA VAL A 162 -11.44 0.42 -9.32
C VAL A 162 -10.77 -0.87 -8.86
N ARG A 163 -9.77 -1.33 -9.61
CA ARG A 163 -9.11 -2.63 -9.43
C ARG A 163 -7.91 -2.55 -8.48
N GLY A 164 -8.18 -2.34 -7.20
CA GLY A 164 -7.19 -2.48 -6.14
C GLY A 164 -6.18 -1.33 -6.07
N SER A 165 -4.88 -1.64 -5.97
CA SER A 165 -3.83 -0.65 -5.66
C SER A 165 -3.68 0.44 -6.73
N ASP A 166 -3.33 1.65 -6.30
CA ASP A 166 -3.21 2.81 -7.19
C ASP A 166 -1.91 2.83 -7.99
N LEU A 167 -1.89 3.64 -9.04
CA LEU A 167 -0.70 3.98 -9.80
C LEU A 167 -0.14 5.31 -9.29
N ASP A 168 0.70 5.25 -8.24
CA ASP A 168 1.34 6.41 -7.62
C ASP A 168 2.49 6.98 -8.47
N ILE A 169 2.20 7.97 -9.32
CA ILE A 169 3.16 8.56 -10.27
C ILE A 169 3.68 9.91 -9.76
N ILE A 170 4.99 10.05 -9.63
CA ILE A 170 5.65 11.28 -9.23
C ILE A 170 6.42 11.82 -10.42
N ILE A 171 6.11 13.04 -10.82
CA ILE A 171 6.74 13.72 -11.94
C ILE A 171 7.55 14.88 -11.40
N VAL A 172 8.85 14.86 -11.67
CA VAL A 172 9.75 15.98 -11.37
C VAL A 172 10.19 16.62 -12.68
N ALA A 173 9.89 17.91 -12.83
CA ALA A 173 10.32 18.72 -13.95
C ALA A 173 11.57 19.54 -13.59
N SER A 174 12.44 19.75 -14.57
CA SER A 174 13.53 20.73 -14.49
C SER A 174 12.95 22.12 -14.21
N ASP A 175 13.65 22.91 -13.40
CA ASP A 175 13.28 24.31 -13.13
C ASP A 175 13.35 25.20 -14.38
N SER A 176 14.00 24.71 -15.45
CA SER A 176 14.08 25.39 -16.75
C SER A 176 12.92 25.07 -17.68
N LEU A 177 12.01 24.16 -17.31
CA LEU A 177 10.87 23.80 -18.14
C LEU A 177 9.86 24.97 -18.15
N PRO A 178 9.46 25.48 -19.33
CA PRO A 178 8.47 26.54 -19.42
C PRO A 178 7.13 26.16 -18.78
N ASP A 179 6.45 27.14 -18.18
CA ASP A 179 5.17 26.93 -17.47
C ASP A 179 4.06 26.41 -18.40
N ASP A 180 4.03 26.84 -19.66
CA ASP A 180 3.07 26.37 -20.67
C ASP A 180 3.30 24.89 -21.02
N ALA A 181 4.56 24.47 -21.12
CA ALA A 181 4.92 23.07 -21.34
C ALA A 181 4.60 22.20 -20.11
N CYS A 182 4.81 22.73 -18.90
CA CYS A 182 4.44 22.08 -17.64
C CYS A 182 2.91 21.88 -17.54
N ALA A 183 2.13 22.91 -17.87
CA ALA A 183 0.67 22.84 -17.89
C ALA A 183 0.15 21.84 -18.94
N ALA A 184 0.74 21.84 -20.14
CA ALA A 184 0.38 20.88 -21.17
C ALA A 184 0.63 19.43 -20.74
N LEU A 185 1.73 19.18 -20.03
CA LEU A 185 2.02 17.86 -19.46
C LEU A 185 1.02 17.48 -18.36
N ASP A 186 0.70 18.39 -17.45
CA ASP A 186 -0.31 18.17 -16.41
C ASP A 186 -1.65 17.76 -17.02
N ASP A 187 -2.13 18.54 -18.01
CA ASP A 187 -3.36 18.25 -18.74
C ASP A 187 -3.32 16.87 -19.45
N ALA A 188 -2.16 16.50 -20.01
CA ALA A 188 -2.01 15.21 -20.68
C ALA A 188 -2.09 14.03 -19.72
N ILE A 189 -1.46 14.13 -18.55
CA ILE A 189 -1.52 13.11 -17.50
C ILE A 189 -2.92 13.04 -16.90
N TYR A 190 -3.56 14.19 -16.67
CA TYR A 190 -4.94 14.25 -16.18
C TYR A 190 -5.92 13.55 -17.13
N ARG A 191 -5.77 13.72 -18.45
CA ARG A 191 -6.55 12.96 -19.45
C ARG A 191 -6.35 11.46 -19.33
N GLN A 192 -5.11 10.99 -19.08
CA GLN A 192 -4.84 9.57 -18.88
C GLN A 192 -5.45 9.04 -17.58
N LYS A 193 -5.38 9.81 -16.48
CA LYS A 193 -6.08 9.50 -15.21
C LYS A 193 -7.57 9.27 -15.46
N HIS A 194 -8.23 10.21 -16.15
CA HIS A 194 -9.65 10.09 -16.48
C HIS A 194 -9.94 8.88 -17.38
N TYR A 195 -9.10 8.63 -18.40
CA TYR A 195 -9.26 7.48 -19.30
C TYR A 195 -9.19 6.15 -18.55
N LEU A 196 -8.16 5.91 -17.73
CA LEU A 196 -8.03 4.65 -16.99
C LEU A 196 -9.16 4.43 -15.97
N LEU A 197 -9.61 5.51 -15.32
CA LEU A 197 -10.68 5.44 -14.34
C LEU A 197 -12.01 5.06 -14.99
N THR A 198 -12.35 5.72 -16.09
CA THR A 198 -13.69 5.60 -16.72
C THR A 198 -13.82 4.48 -17.74
N HIS A 199 -12.71 3.98 -18.30
CA HIS A 199 -12.77 2.95 -19.32
C HIS A 199 -13.10 1.57 -18.71
N PRO A 200 -14.15 0.86 -19.20
CA PRO A 200 -14.62 -0.39 -18.59
C PRO A 200 -13.56 -1.49 -18.48
N ASP A 201 -12.60 -1.53 -19.40
CA ASP A 201 -11.57 -2.56 -19.46
C ASP A 201 -10.41 -2.30 -18.51
N HIS A 202 -10.20 -1.05 -18.07
CA HIS A 202 -9.14 -0.67 -17.14
C HIS A 202 -9.66 -0.62 -15.70
N GLN A 203 -10.50 0.38 -15.37
CA GLN A 203 -10.94 0.64 -14.00
C GLN A 203 -9.75 0.78 -13.04
N GLU A 204 -8.74 1.55 -13.43
CA GLU A 204 -7.49 1.75 -12.68
C GLU A 204 -7.37 3.22 -12.27
N GLU A 205 -6.88 3.48 -11.07
CA GLU A 205 -6.72 4.83 -10.53
C GLU A 205 -5.26 5.29 -10.65
N ILE A 206 -5.05 6.45 -11.28
CA ILE A 206 -3.75 7.15 -11.26
C ILE A 206 -3.80 8.24 -10.18
N ASP A 207 -2.90 8.15 -9.23
CA ASP A 207 -2.61 9.24 -8.31
C ASP A 207 -1.26 9.83 -8.65
N TYR A 208 -1.26 11.09 -9.07
CA TYR A 208 -0.05 11.72 -9.55
C TYR A 208 0.22 13.08 -8.91
N VAL A 209 1.50 13.43 -8.87
CA VAL A 209 1.97 14.76 -8.50
C VAL A 209 3.02 15.24 -9.49
N LEU A 210 2.78 16.41 -10.09
CA LEU A 210 3.76 17.13 -10.89
C LEU A 210 4.38 18.25 -10.06
N LYS A 211 5.72 18.30 -9.98
CA LYS A 211 6.43 19.34 -9.22
C LYS A 211 7.77 19.72 -9.86
N PRO A 212 8.19 20.99 -9.74
CA PRO A 212 9.52 21.41 -10.16
C PRO A 212 10.60 20.93 -9.18
N MET A 213 11.84 20.81 -9.65
CA MET A 213 13.01 20.45 -8.85
C MET A 213 13.21 21.39 -7.64
N ALA A 214 12.90 22.68 -7.76
CA ALA A 214 12.93 23.63 -6.65
C ALA A 214 12.01 23.22 -5.49
N ARG A 215 10.85 22.60 -5.78
CA ARG A 215 9.96 22.07 -4.74
C ARG A 215 10.57 20.84 -4.06
N VAL A 216 11.24 19.96 -4.80
CA VAL A 216 11.98 18.82 -4.22
C VAL A 216 13.00 19.33 -3.20
N ARG A 217 13.84 20.30 -3.57
CA ARG A 217 14.86 20.87 -2.66
C ARG A 217 14.26 21.41 -1.36
N ARG A 218 13.11 22.09 -1.43
CA ARG A 218 12.39 22.59 -0.24
C ARG A 218 11.84 21.45 0.64
N GLN A 219 11.23 20.44 0.01
CA GLN A 219 10.62 19.32 0.73
C GLN A 219 11.65 18.50 1.52
N LEU A 220 12.90 18.43 1.04
CA LEU A 220 14.00 17.73 1.72
C LEU A 220 14.42 18.37 3.05
N ALA A 221 13.88 19.55 3.40
CA ALA A 221 14.03 20.10 4.75
C ALA A 221 13.42 19.18 5.83
N PHE A 222 12.40 18.39 5.48
CA PHE A 222 11.74 17.43 6.39
C PHE A 222 11.21 18.10 7.67
N ASP A 223 10.62 19.29 7.53
CA ASP A 223 10.21 20.18 8.62
C ASP A 223 8.68 20.34 8.77
N SER A 224 7.90 19.81 7.82
CA SER A 224 6.44 19.67 7.94
C SER A 224 5.99 18.24 7.61
N PHE A 225 4.77 17.87 8.01
CA PHE A 225 4.22 16.56 7.70
C PHE A 225 4.15 16.29 6.18
N GLU A 226 3.76 17.29 5.38
CA GLU A 226 3.73 17.19 3.92
C GLU A 226 5.13 16.98 3.33
N HIS A 227 6.15 17.61 3.93
CA HIS A 227 7.54 17.41 3.56
C HIS A 227 8.02 16.01 3.92
N MET A 228 7.63 15.47 5.07
CA MET A 228 7.91 14.08 5.46
C MET A 228 7.31 13.09 4.46
N VAL A 229 6.04 13.27 4.09
CA VAL A 229 5.35 12.45 3.09
C VAL A 229 6.07 12.50 1.74
N ALA A 230 6.39 13.71 1.26
CA ALA A 230 7.13 13.86 0.02
C ALA A 230 8.51 13.19 0.05
N CYS A 231 9.25 13.32 1.15
CA CYS A 231 10.55 12.66 1.32
C CYS A 231 10.43 11.14 1.33
N LYS A 232 9.44 10.60 2.05
CA LYS A 232 9.17 9.17 2.09
C LYS A 232 8.91 8.61 0.70
N ILE A 233 8.01 9.26 -0.05
CA ILE A 233 7.71 8.87 -1.43
C ILE A 233 8.97 8.88 -2.30
N LEU A 234 9.80 9.94 -2.20
CA LEU A 234 11.06 10.02 -2.95
C LEU A 234 12.07 8.93 -2.56
N CYS A 235 12.16 8.56 -1.28
CA CYS A 235 13.06 7.50 -0.81
C CYS A 235 12.69 6.11 -1.32
N GLU A 236 11.40 5.88 -1.62
CA GLU A 236 10.83 4.59 -1.99
C GLU A 236 10.53 4.46 -3.49
N CYS A 237 10.57 5.58 -4.22
CA CYS A 237 10.21 5.60 -5.61
C CYS A 237 11.25 4.90 -6.50
N ARG A 238 10.80 4.52 -7.69
CA ARG A 238 11.65 3.95 -8.75
C ARG A 238 11.44 4.72 -10.03
N LEU A 239 12.50 4.87 -10.84
CA LEU A 239 12.38 5.43 -12.18
C LEU A 239 11.37 4.62 -13.01
N LEU A 240 10.38 5.32 -13.56
CA LEU A 240 9.35 4.78 -14.45
C LEU A 240 9.69 5.11 -15.91
N TYR A 241 9.92 6.41 -16.20
CA TYR A 241 10.19 6.91 -17.55
C TYR A 241 10.83 8.32 -17.55
N GLY A 242 11.14 8.87 -18.73
CA GLY A 242 11.75 10.18 -18.89
C GLY A 242 13.27 10.19 -18.64
N SER A 243 13.78 11.30 -18.13
CA SER A 243 15.21 11.56 -17.97
C SER A 243 15.82 10.78 -16.81
N PRO A 244 16.76 9.84 -17.07
CA PRO A 244 17.49 9.16 -16.00
C PRO A 244 18.46 10.11 -15.29
N PHE A 245 19.01 11.11 -15.98
CA PHE A 245 19.90 12.10 -15.38
C PHE A 245 19.18 12.95 -14.33
N LEU A 246 17.95 13.40 -14.64
CA LEU A 246 17.16 14.16 -13.68
C LEU A 246 16.73 13.28 -12.49
N PHE A 247 16.47 11.99 -12.71
CA PHE A 247 16.23 11.05 -11.62
C PHE A 247 17.44 10.92 -10.69
N ASP A 248 18.63 10.74 -11.27
CA ASP A 248 19.88 10.65 -10.51
C ASP A 248 20.15 11.93 -9.70
N ASP A 249 19.86 13.10 -10.27
CA ASP A 249 19.92 14.39 -9.55
C ASP A 249 18.95 14.43 -8.36
N VAL A 250 17.71 13.97 -8.52
CA VAL A 250 16.75 13.86 -7.41
C VAL A 250 17.29 12.92 -6.33
N MET A 251 17.80 11.73 -6.71
CA MET A 251 18.32 10.76 -5.76
C MET A 251 19.57 11.25 -5.03
N ALA A 252 20.44 12.02 -5.70
CA ALA A 252 21.60 12.66 -5.09
C ALA A 252 21.18 13.69 -4.03
N LEU A 253 20.13 14.48 -4.29
CA LEU A 253 19.58 15.41 -3.31
C LEU A 253 18.98 14.68 -2.09
N VAL A 254 18.23 13.59 -2.33
CA VAL A 254 17.69 12.73 -1.27
C VAL A 254 18.82 12.21 -0.38
N GLU A 255 19.89 11.68 -0.96
CA GLU A 255 21.04 11.16 -0.22
C GLU A 255 21.72 12.27 0.61
N ALA A 256 22.03 13.41 -0.02
CA ALA A 256 22.71 14.52 0.64
C ALA A 256 21.91 15.14 1.82
N SER A 257 20.58 15.05 1.78
CA SER A 257 19.71 15.60 2.82
C SER A 257 19.68 14.79 4.13
N GLY A 258 20.09 13.51 4.11
CA GLY A 258 20.01 12.61 5.25
C GLY A 258 18.59 12.20 5.66
N VAL A 259 17.58 12.45 4.82
CA VAL A 259 16.17 12.09 5.11
C VAL A 259 15.95 10.58 5.22
N ARG A 260 16.75 9.75 4.54
CA ARG A 260 16.69 8.28 4.66
C ARG A 260 16.85 7.82 6.10
N ARG A 261 17.90 8.31 6.79
CA ARG A 261 18.13 7.99 8.20
C ARG A 261 16.97 8.42 9.10
N LYS A 262 16.41 9.63 8.87
CA LYS A 262 15.25 10.11 9.65
C LYS A 262 14.05 9.17 9.49
N LEU A 263 13.80 8.70 8.27
CA LEU A 263 12.73 7.74 7.97
C LEU A 263 13.02 6.35 8.57
N ASP A 264 14.27 5.89 8.55
CA ASP A 264 14.67 4.63 9.18
C ASP A 264 14.43 4.65 10.70
N ASP A 265 14.77 5.77 11.37
CA ASP A 265 14.51 5.96 12.80
C ASP A 265 13.00 5.93 13.11
N MET A 266 12.18 6.60 12.28
CA MET A 266 10.72 6.57 12.39
C MET A 266 10.16 5.16 12.17
N GLN A 267 10.70 4.40 11.21
CA GLN A 267 10.27 3.04 10.95
C GLN A 267 10.61 2.11 12.13
N ALA A 268 11.80 2.24 12.71
CA ALA A 268 12.22 1.45 13.87
C ALA A 268 11.31 1.72 15.10
N ALA A 269 10.91 2.98 15.30
CA ALA A 269 9.93 3.35 16.31
C ALA A 269 8.56 2.70 16.03
N ALA A 270 8.07 2.77 14.78
CA ALA A 270 6.81 2.16 14.37
C ALA A 270 6.80 0.63 14.50
N GLU A 271 7.93 -0.04 14.24
CA GLU A 271 8.11 -1.48 14.45
C GLU A 271 7.99 -1.85 15.93
N THR A 272 8.61 -1.06 16.81
CA THR A 272 8.52 -1.26 18.26
C THR A 272 7.10 -1.04 18.75
N PHE A 273 6.49 0.06 18.33
CA PHE A 273 5.11 0.40 18.70
C PHE A 273 4.11 -0.68 18.25
N ARG A 274 4.23 -1.21 17.02
CA ARG A 274 3.39 -2.33 16.57
C ARG A 274 3.58 -3.59 17.40
N ARG A 275 4.83 -3.96 17.73
CA ARG A 275 5.11 -5.18 18.52
C ARG A 275 4.43 -5.11 19.90
N GLU A 276 4.54 -3.96 20.56
CA GLU A 276 3.91 -3.72 21.87
C GLU A 276 2.38 -3.76 21.74
N ALA A 277 1.82 -3.10 20.73
CA ALA A 277 0.39 -3.13 20.47
C ALA A 277 -0.15 -4.54 20.17
N GLU A 278 0.55 -5.34 19.33
CA GLU A 278 0.16 -6.73 19.08
C GLU A 278 0.14 -7.55 20.39
N GLN A 279 1.10 -7.35 21.30
CA GLN A 279 1.09 -8.04 22.59
C GLN A 279 -0.09 -7.62 23.47
N THR A 280 -0.35 -6.32 23.58
CA THR A 280 -1.51 -5.80 24.33
C THR A 280 -2.83 -6.29 23.73
N LEU A 281 -2.94 -6.32 22.41
CA LEU A 281 -4.14 -6.75 21.70
C LEU A 281 -4.46 -8.24 21.92
N LEU A 282 -3.50 -9.08 22.31
CA LEU A 282 -3.75 -10.49 22.58
C LEU A 282 -4.48 -10.73 23.91
N ASP A 283 -4.36 -9.80 24.87
CA ASP A 283 -5.08 -9.86 26.14
C ASP A 283 -6.29 -8.90 26.12
N PRO A 284 -7.53 -9.42 26.14
CA PRO A 284 -8.73 -8.59 26.21
C PRO A 284 -8.76 -7.63 27.41
N ALA A 285 -8.21 -8.04 28.57
CA ALA A 285 -8.17 -7.21 29.76
C ALA A 285 -7.18 -6.05 29.60
N ALA A 286 -5.96 -6.32 29.11
CA ALA A 286 -4.99 -5.28 28.79
C ALA A 286 -5.50 -4.33 27.70
N THR A 287 -6.13 -4.87 26.65
CA THR A 287 -6.73 -4.07 25.57
C THR A 287 -7.77 -3.08 26.11
N ALA A 288 -8.66 -3.53 27.01
CA ALA A 288 -9.67 -2.67 27.62
C ALA A 288 -9.06 -1.59 28.55
N ALA A 289 -7.90 -1.85 29.15
CA ALA A 289 -7.22 -0.94 30.06
C ALA A 289 -6.37 0.14 29.37
N CYS A 290 -5.86 -0.12 28.15
CA CYS A 290 -4.93 0.76 27.44
C CYS A 290 -5.59 1.91 26.64
N GLY A 291 -6.91 2.05 26.66
CA GLY A 291 -7.61 3.02 25.83
C GLY A 291 -7.50 2.70 24.33
N ASN A 292 -7.45 3.72 23.47
CA ASN A 292 -7.56 3.54 22.01
C ASN A 292 -6.23 3.21 21.29
N SER A 293 -5.07 3.53 21.85
CA SER A 293 -3.78 3.50 21.12
C SER A 293 -3.45 2.16 20.42
N PRO A 294 -3.62 0.98 21.06
CA PRO A 294 -3.42 -0.31 20.38
C PRO A 294 -4.53 -0.63 19.36
N LEU A 295 -5.75 -0.19 19.64
CA LEU A 295 -6.90 -0.38 18.74
C LEU A 295 -6.77 0.49 17.49
N ASP A 296 -6.14 1.66 17.57
CA ASP A 296 -5.91 2.54 16.42
C ASP A 296 -4.96 1.91 15.38
N LEU A 297 -4.10 0.96 15.80
CA LEU A 297 -3.26 0.16 14.89
C LEU A 297 -3.97 -1.07 14.29
N PHE A 298 -5.07 -1.49 14.91
CA PHE A 298 -5.90 -2.56 14.39
C PHE A 298 -7.00 -2.00 13.48
N PHE A 299 -7.76 -1.02 13.99
CA PHE A 299 -8.84 -0.27 13.36
C PHE A 299 -8.37 1.12 12.91
N THR A 300 -7.44 1.18 11.97
CA THR A 300 -6.92 2.46 11.46
C THR A 300 -8.05 3.28 10.83
N ARG A 301 -8.07 4.61 11.01
CA ARG A 301 -9.10 5.49 10.40
C ARG A 301 -9.14 5.41 8.86
N GLU A 302 -8.02 5.06 8.23
CA GLU A 302 -7.88 4.78 6.79
C GLU A 302 -8.33 3.35 6.39
N GLU A 303 -8.97 2.57 7.28
CA GLU A 303 -9.47 1.22 6.96
C GLU A 303 -10.42 1.18 5.76
N GLY A 304 -11.16 2.27 5.54
CA GLY A 304 -12.00 2.48 4.35
C GLY A 304 -11.23 2.41 3.03
N ASP A 305 -9.93 2.71 3.05
CA ASP A 305 -9.04 2.72 1.88
C ASP A 305 -8.10 1.51 1.85
N GLU A 306 -8.03 0.77 2.96
CA GLU A 306 -7.09 -0.32 3.17
C GLU A 306 -7.73 -1.71 2.99
N ILE A 307 -9.03 -1.86 3.23
CA ILE A 307 -9.74 -3.15 3.14
C ILE A 307 -10.88 -3.12 2.12
N TYR A 308 -11.33 -1.93 1.70
CA TYR A 308 -12.49 -1.80 0.82
C TYR A 308 -12.10 -1.30 -0.54
#